data_AF-A0A6C0JHZ8-F1
#
_entry.id   AF-A0A6C0JHZ8-F1
#
_cell.length_a   1.000
_cell.length_b   1.000
_cell.length_c   1.000
_cell.angle_alpha   90.00
_cell.angle_beta   90.00
_cell.angle_gamma   90.00
#
_symmetry.space_group_name_H-M   'P 1'
#
loop_
_entity.id
_entity.type
_entity.pdbx_description
1 polymer ?
#
loop_
_entity_poly.entity_id
_entity_poly.type
_entity_poly.pdbx_seq_one_letter_code
_entity_poly.pdbx_strand_id
1 'polypeptide(L)'
;MENSICKFNTIYSPNRRYANTVNIVFFKANPPSKNFQQYIDGLKSWKEYIKIFPGSQLQIFVDKHVAEDEELFEIMKDLDARVILFECPKYMKNGFHVGLFGTIMRFFPAFDINTHALSVAHICELEPIEQEITRWPLLDSFSKKHTGVSMQYLITNIYKKYSDFQPEFEGIPYPWIIAGRWSALEKAPFKLVEDFLEKIDSGDKQFNRYTSELKADLFSERILSGHGNYSFGVDETFLNLIYLPWLIKAGRKIGLIMIYVITEPIYYNKERIFKDKQSKVYFDFILQKNQSVHSSIKEFLELFYDPEKKRELTESKKQIVTRFYQVIKKYPNWLGASLSKFLLHSFQDKHHVTCMIIVQNNKLVDILSV
;
A
#
# COMPACT_ATOMS: atom_id res chain seq x y z
N MET A 1 1.25 -26.15 -4.18
CA MET A 1 2.05 -26.41 -2.97
C MET A 1 1.09 -26.45 -1.80
N GLU A 2 1.25 -27.42 -0.87
CA GLU A 2 0.46 -27.47 0.36
C GLU A 2 0.93 -26.39 1.34
N ASN A 3 0.00 -25.77 2.06
CA ASN A 3 0.29 -24.75 3.05
C ASN A 3 0.86 -25.41 4.33
N SER A 4 2.15 -25.21 4.59
CA SER A 4 2.89 -25.73 5.76
C SER A 4 2.67 -24.90 7.05
N ILE A 5 2.17 -23.67 6.91
CA ILE A 5 2.11 -22.66 7.98
C ILE A 5 0.77 -22.76 8.73
N CYS A 6 -0.33 -22.77 7.99
CA CYS A 6 -1.69 -22.77 8.52
C CYS A 6 -2.58 -23.74 7.75
N LYS A 7 -3.49 -24.40 8.46
CA LYS A 7 -4.62 -25.08 7.83
C LYS A 7 -5.72 -24.05 7.60
N PHE A 8 -6.28 -24.03 6.39
CA PHE A 8 -7.45 -23.21 6.09
C PHE A 8 -8.64 -24.09 5.83
N ASN A 9 -9.73 -23.80 6.54
CA ASN A 9 -11.00 -24.46 6.33
C ASN A 9 -12.07 -23.42 6.00
N THR A 10 -12.76 -23.58 4.86
CA THR A 10 -13.90 -22.72 4.54
C THR A 10 -15.09 -23.21 5.35
N ILE A 11 -15.43 -22.49 6.42
CA ILE A 11 -16.51 -22.85 7.35
C ILE A 11 -17.87 -22.26 6.93
N TYR A 12 -17.84 -21.24 6.06
CA TYR A 12 -19.02 -20.73 5.39
C TYR A 12 -18.63 -20.20 4.02
N SER A 13 -19.44 -20.50 3.00
CA SER A 13 -19.29 -19.91 1.67
C SER A 13 -20.67 -19.52 1.17
N PRO A 14 -20.82 -18.30 0.63
CA PRO A 14 -22.05 -17.93 -0.05
C PRO A 14 -22.22 -18.73 -1.34
N ASN A 15 -23.44 -18.75 -1.85
CA ASN A 15 -23.78 -19.41 -3.12
C ASN A 15 -23.13 -18.72 -4.32
N ARG A 16 -22.89 -17.40 -4.22
CA ARG A 16 -22.24 -16.62 -5.26
C ARG A 16 -20.73 -16.86 -5.22
N ARG A 17 -20.13 -17.04 -6.40
CA ARG A 17 -18.69 -17.17 -6.56
C ARG A 17 -18.19 -16.07 -7.50
N TYR A 18 -17.37 -15.18 -6.96
CA TYR A 18 -16.65 -14.19 -7.74
C TYR A 18 -15.20 -14.63 -7.92
N ALA A 19 -14.62 -14.26 -9.07
CA ALA A 19 -13.21 -14.51 -9.37
C ALA A 19 -12.28 -13.55 -8.62
N ASN A 20 -12.74 -12.32 -8.39
CA ASN A 20 -12.04 -11.31 -7.60
C ASN A 20 -12.41 -11.44 -6.13
N THR A 21 -11.51 -11.03 -5.25
CA THR A 21 -11.69 -11.14 -3.80
C THR A 21 -11.31 -9.85 -3.10
N VAL A 22 -12.00 -9.55 -2.01
CA VAL A 22 -11.58 -8.55 -1.01
C VAL A 22 -11.28 -9.31 0.28
N ASN A 23 -10.07 -9.15 0.80
CA ASN A 23 -9.54 -10.03 1.83
C ASN A 23 -9.23 -9.22 3.08
N ILE A 24 -9.88 -9.61 4.17
CA ILE A 24 -9.68 -9.06 5.51
C ILE A 24 -9.44 -10.18 6.51
N VAL A 25 -8.92 -9.82 7.67
CA VAL A 25 -8.71 -10.74 8.78
C VAL A 25 -9.36 -10.20 10.03
N PHE A 26 -9.99 -11.10 10.80
CA PHE A 26 -10.65 -10.79 12.05
C PHE A 26 -10.36 -11.88 13.08
N PHE A 27 -9.57 -11.57 14.10
CA PHE A 27 -9.11 -12.54 15.10
C PHE A 27 -8.96 -11.88 16.48
N LYS A 28 -8.97 -12.68 17.55
CA LYS A 28 -8.78 -12.19 18.92
C LYS A 28 -7.29 -12.30 19.28
N ALA A 29 -6.59 -11.16 19.35
CA ALA A 29 -5.19 -11.11 19.78
C ALA A 29 -5.06 -11.19 21.32
N ASN A 30 -3.98 -11.78 21.82
CA ASN A 30 -3.64 -11.80 23.25
C ASN A 30 -2.16 -11.41 23.47
N PRO A 31 -1.86 -10.28 24.15
CA PRO A 31 -2.81 -9.32 24.71
C PRO A 31 -3.67 -8.64 23.61
N PRO A 32 -4.82 -8.05 23.93
CA PRO A 32 -5.57 -7.27 22.96
C PRO A 32 -4.75 -6.06 22.49
N SER A 33 -4.71 -5.79 21.19
CA SER A 33 -4.03 -4.61 20.64
C SER A 33 -4.87 -3.33 20.76
N LYS A 34 -6.19 -3.46 20.89
CA LYS A 34 -7.17 -2.36 21.12
C LYS A 34 -8.51 -2.92 21.61
N ASN A 35 -9.48 -2.03 21.82
CA ASN A 35 -10.84 -2.40 22.19
C ASN A 35 -11.48 -3.26 21.11
N PHE A 36 -11.90 -4.48 21.48
CA PHE A 36 -12.46 -5.44 20.54
C PHE A 36 -13.74 -4.95 19.84
N GLN A 37 -14.52 -4.07 20.49
CA GLN A 37 -15.71 -3.48 19.89
C GLN A 37 -15.41 -2.71 18.59
N GLN A 38 -14.23 -2.07 18.49
CA GLN A 38 -13.84 -1.35 17.27
C GLN A 38 -13.74 -2.30 16.07
N TYR A 39 -13.25 -3.52 16.28
CA TYR A 39 -13.21 -4.54 15.24
C TYR A 39 -14.61 -5.01 14.82
N ILE A 40 -15.54 -5.12 15.78
CA ILE A 40 -16.93 -5.50 15.50
C ILE A 40 -17.63 -4.40 14.68
N ASP A 41 -17.42 -3.14 15.04
CA ASP A 41 -17.97 -1.99 14.31
C ASP A 41 -17.38 -1.88 12.90
N GLY A 42 -16.07 -2.14 12.76
CA GLY A 42 -15.39 -2.28 11.48
C GLY A 42 -16.00 -3.39 10.62
N LEU A 43 -16.20 -4.58 11.19
CA LEU A 43 -16.86 -5.71 10.53
C LEU A 43 -18.26 -5.35 10.04
N LYS A 44 -19.10 -4.70 10.87
CA LYS A 44 -20.45 -4.27 10.47
C LYS A 44 -20.42 -3.27 9.31
N SER A 45 -19.41 -2.41 9.26
CA SER A 45 -19.23 -1.40 8.21
C SER A 45 -18.89 -2.01 6.83
N TRP A 46 -18.42 -3.27 6.79
CA TRP A 46 -18.10 -3.96 5.54
C TRP A 46 -19.30 -4.15 4.61
N LYS A 47 -20.53 -4.05 5.12
CA LYS A 47 -21.76 -4.03 4.30
C LYS A 47 -21.75 -2.90 3.27
N GLU A 48 -21.15 -1.77 3.62
CA GLU A 48 -20.99 -0.62 2.72
C GLU A 48 -19.67 -0.68 1.96
N TYR A 49 -18.58 -1.07 2.61
CA TYR A 49 -17.26 -1.09 1.98
C TYR A 49 -17.15 -2.09 0.83
N ILE A 50 -17.80 -3.25 0.92
CA ILE A 50 -17.77 -4.23 -0.16
C ILE A 50 -18.39 -3.70 -1.47
N LYS A 51 -19.30 -2.71 -1.39
CA LYS A 51 -19.92 -2.09 -2.57
C LYS A 51 -18.92 -1.30 -3.42
N ILE A 52 -17.77 -0.93 -2.86
CA ILE A 52 -16.66 -0.27 -3.58
C ILE A 52 -15.98 -1.23 -4.57
N PHE A 53 -16.08 -2.54 -4.34
CA PHE A 53 -15.46 -3.58 -5.16
C PHE A 53 -16.53 -4.42 -5.87
N PRO A 54 -17.27 -3.84 -6.82
CA PRO A 54 -18.34 -4.56 -7.48
C PRO A 54 -17.76 -5.74 -8.28
N GLY A 55 -18.31 -6.93 -8.03
CA GLY A 55 -17.85 -8.18 -8.65
C GLY A 55 -16.74 -8.90 -7.87
N SER A 56 -16.50 -8.51 -6.60
CA SER A 56 -15.56 -9.20 -5.72
C SER A 56 -16.27 -9.91 -4.57
N GLN A 57 -15.76 -11.07 -4.16
CA GLN A 57 -16.21 -11.80 -2.98
C GLN A 57 -15.46 -11.29 -1.74
N LEU A 58 -16.20 -10.87 -0.71
CA LEU A 58 -15.59 -10.64 0.61
C LEU A 58 -15.13 -11.99 1.20
N GLN A 59 -13.85 -12.08 1.56
CA GLN A 59 -13.26 -13.19 2.29
C GLN A 59 -12.77 -12.69 3.65
N ILE A 60 -13.20 -13.39 4.70
CA ILE A 60 -12.85 -13.06 6.08
C ILE A 60 -12.08 -14.24 6.65
N PHE A 61 -10.81 -14.01 6.93
CA PHE A 61 -9.96 -14.95 7.63
C PHE A 61 -10.20 -14.80 9.13
N VAL A 62 -10.62 -15.88 9.80
CA VAL A 62 -10.98 -15.88 11.22
C VAL A 62 -10.21 -16.92 12.01
N ASP A 63 -9.92 -16.62 13.27
CA ASP A 63 -9.44 -17.62 14.22
C ASP A 63 -10.61 -18.39 14.84
N LYS A 64 -10.29 -19.44 15.61
CA LYS A 64 -11.31 -20.24 16.29
C LYS A 64 -12.20 -19.44 17.25
N HIS A 65 -11.64 -18.43 17.93
CA HIS A 65 -12.36 -17.66 18.95
C HIS A 65 -13.39 -16.70 18.35
N VAL A 66 -13.20 -16.31 17.09
CA VAL A 66 -14.20 -15.59 16.29
C VAL A 66 -15.17 -16.56 15.62
N ALA A 67 -14.69 -17.71 15.14
CA ALA A 67 -15.53 -18.71 14.48
C ALA A 67 -16.57 -19.37 15.42
N GLU A 68 -16.23 -19.53 16.70
CA GLU A 68 -17.10 -20.09 17.74
C GLU A 68 -18.09 -19.06 18.33
N ASP A 69 -17.98 -17.79 17.93
CA ASP A 69 -18.81 -16.68 18.42
C ASP A 69 -20.03 -16.51 17.51
N GLU A 70 -21.19 -16.99 17.96
CA GLU A 70 -22.42 -17.04 17.15
C GLU A 70 -22.84 -15.66 16.62
N GLU A 71 -22.74 -14.61 17.43
CA GLU A 71 -23.11 -13.25 17.00
C GLU A 71 -22.21 -12.75 15.87
N LEU A 72 -20.89 -12.94 16.01
CA LEU A 72 -19.93 -12.55 14.98
C LEU A 72 -20.12 -13.37 13.70
N PHE A 73 -20.45 -14.65 13.84
CA PHE A 73 -20.72 -15.54 12.71
C PHE A 73 -21.97 -15.13 11.93
N GLU A 74 -23.05 -14.75 12.61
CA GLU A 74 -24.26 -14.23 11.95
C GLU A 74 -23.99 -12.91 11.22
N ILE A 75 -23.19 -12.00 11.80
CA ILE A 75 -22.77 -10.77 11.09
C ILE A 75 -22.05 -11.13 9.78
N MET A 76 -21.14 -12.10 9.79
CA MET A 76 -20.41 -12.51 8.59
C MET A 76 -21.31 -13.16 7.52
N LYS A 77 -22.35 -13.88 7.93
CA LYS A 77 -23.37 -14.41 7.00
C LYS A 77 -24.17 -13.29 6.35
N ASP A 78 -24.60 -12.31 7.13
CA ASP A 78 -25.35 -11.14 6.66
C ASP A 78 -24.55 -10.28 5.65
N LEU A 79 -23.22 -10.32 5.74
CA LEU A 79 -22.30 -9.70 4.79
C LEU A 79 -22.15 -10.48 3.48
N ASP A 80 -22.78 -11.66 3.34
CA ASP A 80 -22.58 -12.60 2.22
C ASP A 80 -21.09 -12.95 2.04
N ALA A 81 -20.34 -13.03 3.16
CA ALA A 81 -18.90 -13.24 3.14
C ALA A 81 -18.53 -14.73 3.05
N ARG A 82 -17.38 -15.05 2.45
CA ARG A 82 -16.75 -16.36 2.62
C ARG A 82 -15.91 -16.32 3.90
N VAL A 83 -16.20 -17.22 4.83
CA VAL A 83 -15.50 -17.29 6.11
C VAL A 83 -14.50 -18.44 6.09
N ILE A 84 -13.23 -18.11 6.32
CA ILE A 84 -12.10 -19.03 6.26
C ILE A 84 -11.50 -19.11 7.66
N LEU A 85 -11.70 -20.23 8.33
CA LEU A 85 -11.03 -20.55 9.58
C LEU A 85 -9.56 -20.84 9.30
N PHE A 86 -8.66 -20.15 10.01
CA PHE A 86 -7.24 -20.45 9.99
C PHE A 86 -6.78 -21.05 11.31
N GLU A 87 -6.03 -22.14 11.22
CA GLU A 87 -5.42 -22.81 12.36
C GLU A 87 -3.92 -22.97 12.10
N CYS A 88 -3.09 -22.37 12.96
CA CYS A 88 -1.65 -22.31 12.75
C CYS A 88 -0.92 -22.83 14.00
N PRO A 89 -0.88 -24.16 14.24
CA PRO A 89 -0.44 -24.73 15.52
C PRO A 89 0.95 -24.27 15.97
N LYS A 90 1.90 -24.10 15.03
CA LYS A 90 3.25 -23.59 15.31
C LYS A 90 3.24 -22.15 15.84
N TYR A 91 2.23 -21.37 15.45
CA TYR A 91 2.08 -19.95 15.77
C TYR A 91 0.97 -19.69 16.78
N MET A 92 0.70 -20.66 17.67
CA MET A 92 -0.23 -20.50 18.78
C MET A 92 0.46 -20.65 20.14
N LYS A 93 0.07 -19.81 21.10
CA LYS A 93 0.49 -19.88 22.50
C LYS A 93 -0.73 -19.64 23.40
N ASN A 94 -0.93 -20.49 24.40
CA ASN A 94 -2.06 -20.42 25.33
C ASN A 94 -3.44 -20.32 24.63
N GLY A 95 -3.58 -21.01 23.49
CA GLY A 95 -4.81 -21.02 22.71
C GLY A 95 -5.04 -19.80 21.82
N PHE A 96 -4.13 -18.82 21.78
CA PHE A 96 -4.20 -17.64 20.91
C PHE A 96 -3.04 -17.63 19.91
N HIS A 97 -3.19 -16.92 18.80
CA HIS A 97 -2.06 -16.69 17.89
C HIS A 97 -0.99 -15.82 18.55
N VAL A 98 0.27 -16.10 18.22
CA VAL A 98 1.40 -15.32 18.75
C VAL A 98 1.37 -13.89 18.18
N GLY A 99 1.32 -12.91 19.08
CA GLY A 99 1.35 -11.50 18.70
C GLY A 99 0.23 -11.12 17.73
N LEU A 100 0.63 -10.48 16.63
CA LEU A 100 -0.22 -10.05 15.52
C LEU A 100 0.02 -10.88 14.25
N PHE A 101 0.60 -12.08 14.36
CA PHE A 101 0.82 -12.99 13.24
C PHE A 101 -0.42 -13.19 12.35
N GLY A 102 -1.61 -13.22 12.97
CA GLY A 102 -2.88 -13.34 12.26
C GLY A 102 -3.06 -12.30 11.15
N THR A 103 -2.47 -11.10 11.26
CA THR A 103 -2.61 -10.06 10.23
C THR A 103 -2.07 -10.46 8.87
N ILE A 104 -1.14 -11.43 8.81
CA ILE A 104 -0.58 -11.97 7.56
C ILE A 104 -1.63 -12.82 6.81
N MET A 105 -2.64 -13.38 7.49
CA MET A 105 -3.60 -14.32 6.90
C MET A 105 -4.36 -13.73 5.72
N ARG A 106 -4.66 -12.43 5.75
CA ARG A 106 -5.32 -11.74 4.63
C ARG A 106 -4.50 -11.72 3.35
N PHE A 107 -3.18 -11.93 3.40
CA PHE A 107 -2.32 -11.96 2.21
C PHE A 107 -2.36 -13.30 1.48
N PHE A 108 -2.86 -14.37 2.10
CA PHE A 108 -2.78 -15.73 1.55
C PHE A 108 -3.37 -15.90 0.12
N PRO A 109 -4.45 -15.19 -0.26
CA PRO A 109 -4.96 -15.19 -1.63
C PRO A 109 -3.95 -14.70 -2.70
N ALA A 110 -2.90 -13.97 -2.30
CA ALA A 110 -1.84 -13.50 -3.18
C ALA A 110 -0.73 -14.55 -3.46
N PHE A 111 -0.79 -15.74 -2.86
CA PHE A 111 0.24 -16.77 -3.03
C PHE A 111 -0.25 -18.02 -3.75
N ASP A 112 0.69 -18.77 -4.34
CA ASP A 112 0.47 -20.01 -5.09
C ASP A 112 0.21 -21.26 -4.22
N ILE A 113 -0.55 -21.08 -3.14
CA ILE A 113 -1.02 -22.16 -2.28
C ILE A 113 -2.30 -22.78 -2.85
N ASN A 114 -2.30 -24.11 -3.05
CA ASN A 114 -3.49 -24.92 -3.36
C ASN A 114 -4.52 -24.31 -4.35
N THR A 115 -4.10 -23.60 -5.41
CA THR A 115 -5.10 -22.89 -6.21
C THR A 115 -4.79 -22.68 -7.69
N HIS A 116 -5.90 -22.72 -8.42
CA HIS A 116 -6.21 -22.19 -9.74
C HIS A 116 -5.73 -20.74 -9.93
N ALA A 117 -5.74 -20.21 -11.15
CA ALA A 117 -5.31 -18.83 -11.43
C ALA A 117 -6.07 -17.79 -10.60
N LEU A 118 -5.36 -16.78 -10.07
CA LEU A 118 -5.97 -15.60 -9.43
C LEU A 118 -6.42 -14.62 -10.51
N SER A 119 -7.60 -14.00 -10.32
CA SER A 119 -7.97 -12.80 -11.08
C SER A 119 -7.49 -11.54 -10.37
N VAL A 120 -8.04 -11.22 -9.20
CA VAL A 120 -7.55 -10.12 -8.34
C VAL A 120 -7.80 -10.45 -6.86
N ALA A 121 -6.85 -10.12 -5.99
CA ALA A 121 -7.01 -10.11 -4.54
C ALA A 121 -6.76 -8.71 -3.99
N HIS A 122 -7.83 -7.99 -3.65
CA HIS A 122 -7.74 -6.74 -2.91
C HIS A 122 -7.49 -7.04 -1.43
N ILE A 123 -6.52 -6.36 -0.84
CA ILE A 123 -6.13 -6.56 0.54
C ILE A 123 -6.46 -5.28 1.32
N CYS A 124 -7.33 -5.41 2.32
CA CYS A 124 -7.93 -4.29 3.02
C CYS A 124 -7.76 -4.42 4.55
N GLU A 125 -7.89 -3.31 5.27
CA GLU A 125 -8.01 -3.31 6.73
C GLU A 125 -9.43 -3.64 7.17
N LEU A 126 -9.58 -4.24 8.34
CA LEU A 126 -10.90 -4.49 8.92
C LEU A 126 -11.63 -3.18 9.24
N GLU A 127 -10.90 -2.18 9.71
CA GLU A 127 -11.42 -0.88 10.15
C GLU A 127 -10.63 0.28 9.51
N PRO A 128 -10.76 0.44 8.18
CA PRO A 128 -10.04 1.48 7.47
C PRO A 128 -10.45 2.87 7.96
N ILE A 129 -9.53 3.83 7.93
CA ILE A 129 -9.88 5.24 8.13
C ILE A 129 -10.58 5.81 6.89
N GLU A 130 -11.39 6.87 7.03
CA GLU A 130 -12.14 7.48 5.91
C GLU A 130 -11.28 7.82 4.69
N GLN A 131 -10.05 8.28 4.93
CA GLN A 131 -9.09 8.60 3.88
C GLN A 131 -8.64 7.39 3.05
N GLU A 132 -8.77 6.17 3.58
CA GLU A 132 -8.46 4.92 2.88
C GLU A 132 -9.63 4.48 2.01
N ILE A 133 -10.82 4.46 2.60
CA ILE A 133 -12.07 4.06 1.95
C ILE A 133 -12.30 4.90 0.69
N THR A 134 -12.10 6.22 0.79
CA THR A 134 -12.26 7.16 -0.33
C THR A 134 -11.31 6.89 -1.51
N ARG A 135 -10.22 6.14 -1.28
CA ARG A 135 -9.20 5.84 -2.31
C ARG A 135 -9.31 4.43 -2.88
N TRP A 136 -10.01 3.52 -2.21
CA TRP A 136 -10.24 2.16 -2.68
C TRP A 136 -10.93 2.04 -4.06
N PRO A 137 -11.83 2.95 -4.49
CA PRO A 137 -12.36 2.90 -5.85
C PRO A 137 -11.26 2.93 -6.94
N LEU A 138 -10.10 3.52 -6.64
CA LEU A 138 -8.97 3.55 -7.54
C LEU A 138 -8.29 2.17 -7.67
N LEU A 139 -8.21 1.41 -6.57
CA LEU A 139 -7.70 0.04 -6.61
C LEU A 139 -8.60 -0.82 -7.51
N ASP A 140 -9.92 -0.78 -7.30
CA ASP A 140 -10.85 -1.53 -8.13
C ASP A 140 -10.75 -1.13 -9.61
N SER A 141 -10.81 0.18 -9.91
CA SER A 141 -10.74 0.72 -11.28
C SER A 141 -9.48 0.29 -12.03
N PHE A 142 -8.29 0.48 -11.44
CA PHE A 142 -7.04 0.13 -12.12
C PHE A 142 -6.85 -1.38 -12.27
N SER A 143 -7.36 -2.18 -11.33
CA SER A 143 -7.25 -3.65 -11.41
C SER A 143 -8.02 -4.25 -12.60
N LYS A 144 -9.11 -3.60 -13.02
CA LYS A 144 -9.97 -4.05 -14.13
C LYS A 144 -9.44 -3.67 -15.51
N LYS A 145 -8.67 -2.58 -15.59
CA LYS A 145 -8.28 -1.96 -16.87
C LYS A 145 -6.96 -2.47 -17.43
N HIS A 146 -6.08 -3.09 -16.61
CA HIS A 146 -4.69 -3.28 -17.01
C HIS A 146 -4.16 -4.69 -16.75
N THR A 147 -4.00 -5.44 -17.85
CA THR A 147 -3.42 -6.77 -17.85
C THR A 147 -1.90 -6.71 -17.75
N GLY A 148 -1.32 -7.48 -16.84
CA GLY A 148 0.13 -7.70 -16.73
C GLY A 148 0.85 -6.90 -15.65
N VAL A 149 0.14 -6.12 -14.82
CA VAL A 149 0.64 -5.67 -13.52
C VAL A 149 0.53 -6.83 -12.53
N SER A 150 1.56 -7.10 -11.74
CA SER A 150 1.57 -8.20 -10.76
C SER A 150 1.03 -7.76 -9.40
N MET A 151 1.29 -6.49 -9.04
CA MET A 151 0.82 -5.85 -7.80
C MET A 151 0.53 -4.39 -8.08
N GLN A 152 -0.52 -3.84 -7.46
CA GLN A 152 -0.71 -2.40 -7.39
C GLN A 152 -0.98 -1.96 -5.94
N TYR A 153 -0.63 -0.73 -5.61
CA TYR A 153 -0.93 -0.16 -4.30
C TYR A 153 -1.09 1.35 -4.34
N LEU A 154 -1.90 1.86 -3.40
CA LEU A 154 -2.06 3.29 -3.20
C LEU A 154 -0.79 3.82 -2.54
N ILE A 155 -0.13 4.78 -3.18
CA ILE A 155 1.02 5.44 -2.56
C ILE A 155 0.58 6.14 -1.28
N THR A 156 1.53 6.18 -0.36
CA THR A 156 1.47 7.03 0.82
C THR A 156 2.33 8.26 0.56
N ASN A 157 2.12 9.34 1.30
CA ASN A 157 3.02 10.52 1.28
C ASN A 157 4.36 10.21 1.97
N ILE A 158 4.70 8.93 2.09
CA ILE A 158 5.75 8.40 2.93
C ILE A 158 6.77 7.70 2.03
N TYR A 159 7.60 8.52 1.39
CA TYR A 159 8.80 8.08 0.68
C TYR A 159 10.05 8.32 1.52
N LYS A 160 9.88 8.49 2.84
CA LYS A 160 11.01 8.45 3.77
C LYS A 160 11.67 7.08 3.60
N LYS A 161 12.98 7.08 3.38
CA LYS A 161 13.78 5.86 3.40
C LYS A 161 13.77 5.31 4.83
N TYR A 162 13.07 4.20 5.03
CA TYR A 162 12.92 3.50 6.32
C TYR A 162 14.03 2.50 6.60
N SER A 163 14.77 2.13 5.55
CA SER A 163 15.94 1.29 5.69
C SER A 163 16.90 1.55 4.54
N ASP A 164 18.18 1.27 4.76
CA ASP A 164 19.22 1.36 3.72
C ASP A 164 18.90 0.50 2.49
N PHE A 165 18.08 -0.55 2.68
CA PHE A 165 17.68 -1.53 1.68
C PHE A 165 16.36 -1.21 0.96
N GLN A 166 15.68 -0.12 1.33
CA GLN A 166 14.46 0.26 0.63
C GLN A 166 14.80 0.54 -0.85
N PRO A 167 14.10 -0.13 -1.78
CA PRO A 167 14.38 0.03 -3.19
C PRO A 167 14.03 1.45 -3.65
N GLU A 168 14.65 1.85 -4.75
CA GLU A 168 14.39 3.13 -5.42
C GLU A 168 14.03 2.86 -6.88
N PHE A 169 13.03 3.56 -7.41
CA PHE A 169 12.79 3.67 -8.85
C PHE A 169 13.32 5.01 -9.33
N GLU A 170 14.37 4.99 -10.15
CA GLU A 170 14.97 6.20 -10.73
C GLU A 170 15.41 7.26 -9.70
N GLY A 171 15.90 6.80 -8.54
CA GLY A 171 16.34 7.65 -7.44
C GLY A 171 15.21 8.17 -6.54
N ILE A 172 13.96 7.75 -6.79
CA ILE A 172 12.82 7.98 -5.91
C ILE A 172 12.61 6.71 -5.07
N PRO A 173 12.67 6.77 -3.74
CA PRO A 173 12.34 5.62 -2.89
C PRO A 173 10.97 5.07 -3.26
N TYR A 174 10.79 3.74 -3.32
CA TYR A 174 9.43 3.22 -3.43
C TYR A 174 8.64 3.64 -2.18
N PRO A 175 7.45 4.23 -2.31
CA PRO A 175 6.68 4.62 -1.13
C PRO A 175 6.30 3.40 -0.31
N TRP A 176 6.31 3.58 1.02
CA TRP A 176 6.01 2.51 1.96
C TRP A 176 4.58 2.00 1.76
N ILE A 177 4.46 0.69 1.58
CA ILE A 177 3.18 0.01 1.37
C ILE A 177 2.50 -0.16 2.73
N ILE A 178 1.27 0.34 2.84
CA ILE A 178 0.38 0.04 3.97
C ILE A 178 -0.42 -1.22 3.66
N ALA A 179 -0.53 -2.12 4.64
CA ALA A 179 -1.00 -3.48 4.40
C ALA A 179 -2.46 -3.58 3.92
N GLY A 180 -3.32 -2.61 4.24
CA GLY A 180 -4.71 -2.58 3.76
C GLY A 180 -5.00 -1.73 2.53
N ARG A 181 -3.99 -1.41 1.71
CA ARG A 181 -4.13 -0.48 0.58
C ARG A 181 -3.55 -0.99 -0.74
N TRP A 182 -3.65 -2.29 -0.99
CA TRP A 182 -3.04 -2.88 -2.18
C TRP A 182 -3.86 -4.01 -2.80
N SER A 183 -3.45 -4.44 -3.99
CA SER A 183 -4.06 -5.58 -4.67
C SER A 183 -2.98 -6.44 -5.33
N ALA A 184 -3.12 -7.76 -5.17
CA ALA A 184 -2.38 -8.74 -5.94
C ALA A 184 -3.17 -9.08 -7.21
N LEU A 185 -2.50 -9.05 -8.35
CA LEU A 185 -3.05 -9.42 -9.65
C LEU A 185 -2.35 -10.67 -10.21
N GLU A 186 -1.18 -10.99 -9.67
CA GLU A 186 -0.45 -12.23 -9.94
C GLU A 186 -0.11 -12.90 -8.61
N LYS A 187 -0.07 -14.23 -8.62
CA LYS A 187 0.37 -15.00 -7.46
C LYS A 187 1.87 -14.97 -7.31
N ALA A 188 2.32 -14.86 -6.07
CA ALA A 188 3.71 -15.03 -5.71
C ALA A 188 3.97 -16.42 -5.11
N PRO A 189 5.24 -16.87 -5.11
CA PRO A 189 5.64 -18.07 -4.41
C PRO A 189 5.32 -17.98 -2.92
N PHE A 190 4.61 -18.98 -2.40
CA PHE A 190 4.28 -19.07 -0.99
C PHE A 190 5.52 -19.09 -0.08
N LYS A 191 6.65 -19.58 -0.61
CA LYS A 191 7.95 -19.57 0.05
C LYS A 191 8.38 -18.20 0.58
N LEU A 192 7.89 -17.09 0.00
CA LEU A 192 8.15 -15.76 0.53
C LEU A 192 7.63 -15.59 1.96
N VAL A 193 6.47 -16.17 2.28
CA VAL A 193 5.90 -16.15 3.63
C VAL A 193 6.72 -17.06 4.55
N GLU A 194 7.09 -18.25 4.10
CA GLU A 194 7.93 -19.18 4.87
C GLU A 194 9.27 -18.53 5.25
N ASP A 195 10.00 -18.00 4.27
CA ASP A 195 11.30 -17.35 4.46
C ASP A 195 11.19 -16.13 5.41
N PHE A 196 10.06 -15.41 5.37
CA PHE A 196 9.81 -14.29 6.28
C PHE A 196 9.62 -14.74 7.72
N LEU A 197 8.78 -15.76 7.95
CA LEU A 197 8.52 -16.27 9.29
C LEU A 197 9.77 -16.90 9.90
N GLU A 198 10.60 -17.59 9.11
CA GLU A 198 11.87 -18.13 9.58
C GLU A 198 12.82 -17.04 10.09
N LYS A 199 12.88 -15.89 9.41
CA LYS A 199 13.69 -14.74 9.86
C LYS A 199 13.18 -14.14 11.16
N ILE A 200 11.86 -13.99 11.30
CA ILE A 200 11.26 -13.54 12.58
C ILE A 200 11.57 -14.53 13.71
N ASP A 201 11.39 -15.82 13.45
CA ASP A 201 11.65 -16.89 14.42
C ASP A 201 13.12 -16.94 14.86
N SER A 202 14.05 -16.63 13.95
CA SER A 202 15.50 -16.52 14.24
C SER A 202 15.88 -15.31 15.11
N GLY A 203 14.94 -14.40 15.37
CA GLY A 203 15.18 -13.18 16.14
C GLY A 203 15.86 -12.07 15.36
N ASP A 204 15.78 -12.08 14.02
CA ASP A 204 16.28 -10.99 13.20
C ASP A 204 15.52 -9.69 13.50
N LYS A 205 16.20 -8.78 14.19
CA LYS A 205 15.64 -7.50 14.64
C LYS A 205 15.18 -6.63 13.47
N GLN A 206 15.63 -6.86 12.25
CA GLN A 206 15.15 -6.11 11.08
C GLN A 206 13.68 -6.40 10.77
N PHE A 207 13.20 -7.62 11.04
CA PHE A 207 11.84 -8.05 10.75
C PHE A 207 10.88 -7.91 11.94
N ASN A 208 11.38 -7.35 13.05
CA ASN A 208 10.62 -7.04 14.26
C ASN A 208 10.69 -5.53 14.60
N ARG A 209 10.95 -4.68 13.60
CA ARG A 209 11.50 -3.33 13.76
C ARG A 209 10.50 -2.18 13.63
N TYR A 210 9.20 -2.47 13.49
CA TYR A 210 8.19 -1.41 13.42
C TYR A 210 8.11 -0.55 14.70
N THR A 211 8.85 -0.93 15.74
CA THR A 211 8.87 -0.34 17.08
C THR A 211 9.84 0.82 17.28
N SER A 212 10.85 1.08 16.42
CA SER A 212 11.89 2.07 16.75
C SER A 212 11.73 3.46 16.12
N GLU A 213 11.01 3.62 14.99
CA GLU A 213 10.95 4.90 14.26
C GLU A 213 9.59 5.61 14.29
N LEU A 214 8.50 4.90 14.60
CA LEU A 214 7.18 5.50 14.85
C LEU A 214 6.97 5.62 16.37
N LYS A 215 7.72 6.51 17.01
CA LYS A 215 7.48 6.86 18.42
C LYS A 215 6.15 7.62 18.54
N ALA A 216 5.06 6.88 18.75
CA ALA A 216 3.78 7.44 19.16
C ALA A 216 3.47 6.95 20.59
N ASP A 217 3.82 7.78 21.57
CA ASP A 217 3.40 7.71 22.98
C ASP A 217 3.79 6.48 23.82
N LEU A 218 4.10 6.70 25.10
CA LEU A 218 4.46 5.68 26.11
C LEU A 218 3.41 4.54 26.27
N PHE A 219 2.19 4.74 25.78
CA PHE A 219 1.14 3.73 25.77
C PHE A 219 1.39 2.63 24.71
N SER A 220 2.04 2.98 23.60
CA SER A 220 2.36 2.03 22.53
C SER A 220 3.52 1.10 22.90
N GLU A 221 4.57 1.57 23.60
CA GLU A 221 5.72 0.71 23.99
C GLU A 221 5.30 -0.54 24.79
N ARG A 222 4.25 -0.42 25.63
CA ARG A 222 3.74 -1.52 26.47
C ARG A 222 2.91 -2.54 25.67
N ILE A 223 2.15 -2.10 24.67
CA ILE A 223 1.40 -2.98 23.75
C ILE A 223 2.36 -3.61 22.74
N LEU A 224 3.32 -2.83 22.22
CA LEU A 224 4.34 -3.26 21.27
C LEU A 224 5.26 -4.34 21.85
N SER A 225 5.64 -4.24 23.13
CA SER A 225 6.44 -5.26 23.82
C SER A 225 5.65 -6.53 24.19
N GLY A 226 4.33 -6.45 24.30
CA GLY A 226 3.46 -7.58 24.67
C GLY A 226 3.26 -8.62 23.58
N HIS A 227 3.48 -8.27 22.32
CA HIS A 227 3.27 -9.15 21.16
C HIS A 227 4.53 -9.90 20.68
N GLY A 228 5.66 -9.71 21.34
CA GLY A 228 6.90 -10.43 21.06
C GLY A 228 7.45 -10.16 19.65
N ASN A 229 7.89 -11.22 18.96
CA ASN A 229 8.50 -11.11 17.63
C ASN A 229 7.49 -10.78 16.50
N TYR A 230 6.21 -11.00 16.75
CA TYR A 230 5.12 -10.74 15.81
C TYR A 230 4.38 -9.46 16.24
N SER A 231 5.13 -8.36 16.33
CA SER A 231 4.63 -7.08 16.84
C SER A 231 3.82 -6.30 15.79
N PHE A 232 3.36 -5.10 16.16
CA PHE A 232 2.60 -4.23 15.26
C PHE A 232 3.38 -3.95 13.96
N GLY A 233 2.68 -3.90 12.83
CA GLY A 233 3.29 -3.68 11.52
C GLY A 233 4.07 -4.86 10.94
N VAL A 234 3.85 -6.08 11.45
CA VAL A 234 4.48 -7.32 10.92
C VAL A 234 4.12 -7.55 9.44
N ASP A 235 2.91 -7.20 9.06
CA ASP A 235 2.36 -7.29 7.72
C ASP A 235 2.89 -6.19 6.78
N GLU A 236 3.03 -4.94 7.23
CA GLU A 236 3.79 -3.92 6.49
C GLU A 236 5.26 -4.33 6.31
N THR A 237 5.85 -4.90 7.34
CA THR A 237 7.24 -5.36 7.32
C THR A 237 7.42 -6.44 6.25
N PHE A 238 6.52 -7.42 6.20
CA PHE A 238 6.49 -8.42 5.13
C PHE A 238 6.43 -7.77 3.74
N LEU A 239 5.48 -6.84 3.54
CA LEU A 239 5.27 -6.21 2.24
C LEU A 239 6.50 -5.44 1.75
N ASN A 240 7.11 -4.65 2.63
CA ASN A 240 8.16 -3.72 2.25
C ASN A 240 9.56 -4.35 2.25
N LEU A 241 9.82 -5.37 3.09
CA LEU A 241 11.14 -6.00 3.20
C LEU A 241 11.27 -7.33 2.48
N ILE A 242 10.16 -7.99 2.13
CA ILE A 242 10.17 -9.30 1.46
C ILE A 242 9.43 -9.22 0.12
N TYR A 243 8.15 -8.87 0.14
CA TYR A 243 7.29 -8.99 -1.04
C TYR A 243 7.65 -8.03 -2.17
N LEU A 244 7.76 -6.73 -1.86
CA LEU A 244 8.14 -5.70 -2.83
C LEU A 244 9.56 -5.92 -3.40
N PRO A 245 10.60 -6.17 -2.57
CA PRO A 245 11.92 -6.51 -3.09
C PRO A 245 11.93 -7.74 -4.00
N TRP A 246 11.12 -8.77 -3.70
CA TRP A 246 10.98 -9.93 -4.58
C TRP A 246 10.37 -9.56 -5.93
N LEU A 247 9.26 -8.80 -5.95
CA LEU A 247 8.62 -8.34 -7.20
C LEU A 247 9.62 -7.61 -8.10
N ILE A 248 10.41 -6.71 -7.50
CA ILE A 248 11.45 -5.93 -8.20
C ILE A 248 12.52 -6.86 -8.77
N LYS A 249 13.08 -7.77 -7.95
CA LYS A 249 14.12 -8.71 -8.37
C LYS A 249 13.64 -9.66 -9.46
N ALA A 250 12.37 -10.05 -9.42
CA ALA A 250 11.73 -10.90 -10.43
C ALA A 250 11.33 -10.12 -11.71
N GLY A 251 11.62 -8.81 -11.78
CA GLY A 251 11.30 -7.98 -12.93
C GLY A 251 9.80 -7.85 -13.20
N ARG A 252 8.99 -7.93 -12.14
CA ARG A 252 7.53 -7.81 -12.23
C ARG A 252 7.12 -6.35 -12.41
N LYS A 253 5.97 -6.16 -13.05
CA LYS A 253 5.35 -4.83 -13.20
C LYS A 253 4.59 -4.49 -11.93
N ILE A 254 4.85 -3.30 -11.39
CA ILE A 254 4.27 -2.80 -10.14
C ILE A 254 3.52 -1.51 -10.46
N GLY A 255 2.25 -1.44 -10.09
CA GLY A 255 1.40 -0.26 -10.21
C GLY A 255 1.45 0.61 -8.96
N LEU A 256 1.95 1.82 -9.06
CA LEU A 256 1.95 2.82 -8.00
C LEU A 256 0.80 3.80 -8.26
N ILE A 257 -0.30 3.66 -7.53
CA ILE A 257 -1.46 4.53 -7.69
C ILE A 257 -1.25 5.79 -6.89
N MET A 258 -1.12 6.90 -7.60
CA MET A 258 -0.82 8.21 -7.05
C MET A 258 -2.03 9.11 -7.03
N ILE A 259 -2.11 9.93 -5.99
CA ILE A 259 -3.17 10.92 -5.83
C ILE A 259 -2.55 12.23 -5.32
N TYR A 260 -2.59 13.31 -6.10
CA TYR A 260 -2.11 14.66 -5.71
C TYR A 260 -0.61 14.86 -5.73
N VAL A 261 0.06 14.24 -6.70
CA VAL A 261 1.52 14.12 -6.70
C VAL A 261 2.13 14.49 -8.05
N ILE A 262 2.09 15.77 -8.37
CA ILE A 262 2.96 16.32 -9.42
C ILE A 262 4.35 16.63 -8.85
N THR A 263 4.43 16.88 -7.54
CA THR A 263 5.54 17.60 -6.93
C THR A 263 6.45 16.74 -6.08
N GLU A 264 5.99 15.59 -5.58
CA GLU A 264 6.82 14.69 -4.77
C GLU A 264 8.04 14.16 -5.56
N PRO A 265 7.91 13.69 -6.81
CA PRO A 265 9.07 13.22 -7.59
C PRO A 265 10.12 14.31 -7.81
N ILE A 266 9.67 15.57 -7.93
CA ILE A 266 10.53 16.74 -8.04
C ILE A 266 11.25 16.99 -6.71
N TYR A 267 10.51 16.93 -5.58
CA TYR A 267 11.07 17.11 -4.24
C TYR A 267 12.15 16.09 -3.92
N TYR A 268 11.93 14.79 -4.20
CA TYR A 268 12.94 13.76 -3.93
C TYR A 268 14.17 13.87 -4.85
N ASN A 269 14.01 14.48 -6.03
CA ASN A 269 15.13 14.79 -6.93
C ASN A 269 15.75 16.17 -6.71
N LYS A 270 15.34 16.91 -5.66
CA LYS A 270 15.75 18.30 -5.46
C LYS A 270 17.26 18.49 -5.45
N GLU A 271 18.03 17.60 -4.82
CA GLU A 271 19.49 17.75 -4.77
C GLU A 271 20.13 17.64 -6.15
N ARG A 272 19.63 16.72 -6.98
CA ARG A 272 20.06 16.57 -8.38
C ARG A 272 19.69 17.82 -9.18
N ILE A 273 18.47 18.31 -8.99
CA ILE A 273 17.97 19.55 -9.59
C ILE A 273 18.82 20.77 -9.18
N PHE A 274 19.20 20.87 -7.89
CA PHE A 274 20.00 21.99 -7.38
C PHE A 274 21.44 21.96 -7.91
N LYS A 275 22.00 20.77 -8.10
CA LYS A 275 23.37 20.58 -8.63
C LYS A 275 23.43 20.83 -10.14
N ASP A 276 22.34 20.60 -10.86
CA ASP A 276 22.29 20.75 -12.31
C ASP A 276 22.03 22.21 -12.73
N LYS A 277 22.97 22.79 -13.49
CA LYS A 277 22.88 24.18 -13.96
C LYS A 277 21.66 24.40 -14.86
N GLN A 278 21.31 23.41 -15.67
CA GLN A 278 20.21 23.51 -16.62
C GLN A 278 18.85 23.53 -15.90
N SER A 279 18.70 22.66 -14.90
CA SER A 279 17.55 22.62 -14.00
C SER A 279 17.37 23.96 -13.31
N LYS A 280 18.43 24.54 -12.75
CA LYS A 280 18.38 25.88 -12.14
C LYS A 280 17.82 26.93 -13.09
N VAL A 281 18.32 26.99 -14.33
CA VAL A 281 17.82 27.93 -15.35
C VAL A 281 16.33 27.74 -15.63
N TYR A 282 15.85 26.49 -15.70
CA TYR A 282 14.44 26.21 -15.92
C TYR A 282 13.55 26.56 -14.73
N PHE A 283 13.98 26.29 -13.50
CA PHE A 283 13.26 26.71 -12.30
C PHE A 283 13.22 28.24 -12.19
N ASP A 284 14.34 28.92 -12.43
CA ASP A 284 14.40 30.39 -12.46
C ASP A 284 13.45 30.95 -13.53
N PHE A 285 13.36 30.33 -14.71
CA PHE A 285 12.40 30.70 -15.75
C PHE A 285 10.94 30.56 -15.28
N ILE A 286 10.60 29.45 -14.61
CA ILE A 286 9.25 29.22 -14.07
C ILE A 286 8.90 30.25 -12.99
N LEU A 287 9.86 30.55 -12.11
CA LEU A 287 9.73 31.53 -11.03
C LEU A 287 9.58 32.96 -11.56
N GLN A 288 10.47 33.41 -12.44
CA GLN A 288 10.46 34.77 -13.01
C GLN A 288 9.16 35.11 -13.74
N LYS A 289 8.57 34.14 -14.43
CA LYS A 289 7.30 34.35 -15.13
C LYS A 289 6.11 34.46 -14.15
N ASN A 290 6.24 33.95 -12.93
CA ASN A 290 5.25 34.06 -11.85
C ASN A 290 5.62 35.21 -10.90
N GLN A 291 5.73 36.44 -11.41
CA GLN A 291 6.20 37.67 -10.73
C GLN A 291 5.65 37.97 -9.32
N SER A 292 4.66 37.21 -8.82
CA SER A 292 4.17 37.24 -7.43
C SER A 292 4.98 36.38 -6.44
N VAL A 293 5.99 35.64 -6.89
CA VAL A 293 6.73 34.69 -6.07
C VAL A 293 8.21 35.11 -5.98
N HIS A 294 8.60 35.82 -4.93
CA HIS A 294 10.00 36.19 -4.62
C HIS A 294 10.85 35.00 -4.13
N SER A 295 10.62 33.81 -4.67
CA SER A 295 11.09 32.57 -4.06
C SER A 295 12.32 31.98 -4.72
N SER A 296 13.19 31.41 -3.88
CA SER A 296 14.25 30.50 -4.32
C SER A 296 13.69 29.19 -4.89
N ILE A 297 14.50 28.42 -5.63
CA ILE A 297 14.15 27.04 -6.04
C ILE A 297 13.77 26.18 -4.82
N LYS A 298 14.39 26.44 -3.67
CA LYS A 298 14.06 25.76 -2.41
C LYS A 298 12.65 26.09 -1.95
N GLU A 299 12.31 27.37 -1.88
CA GLU A 299 10.95 27.81 -1.54
C GLU A 299 9.91 27.37 -2.57
N PHE A 300 10.26 27.33 -3.87
CA PHE A 300 9.40 26.73 -4.90
C PHE A 300 9.02 25.30 -4.50
N LEU A 301 10.00 24.47 -4.20
CA LEU A 301 9.76 23.07 -3.84
C LEU A 301 8.99 22.93 -2.52
N GLU A 302 9.22 23.83 -1.56
CA GLU A 302 8.49 23.88 -0.28
C GLU A 302 7.03 24.36 -0.45
N LEU A 303 6.74 25.27 -1.38
CA LEU A 303 5.37 25.70 -1.71
C LEU A 303 4.49 24.54 -2.22
N PHE A 304 5.13 23.51 -2.75
CA PHE A 304 4.51 22.34 -3.36
C PHE A 304 4.58 21.07 -2.51
N TYR A 305 5.35 21.09 -1.42
CA TYR A 305 5.51 19.97 -0.49
C TYR A 305 5.38 20.48 0.95
N ASP A 306 4.14 20.66 1.40
CA ASP A 306 3.81 20.78 2.83
C ASP A 306 3.01 19.52 3.21
N PRO A 307 3.65 18.51 3.84
CA PRO A 307 2.99 17.25 4.17
C PRO A 307 1.79 17.41 5.13
N GLU A 308 1.69 18.54 5.83
CA GLU A 308 0.58 18.84 6.75
C GLU A 308 -0.55 19.63 6.09
N LYS A 309 -0.34 20.22 4.91
CA LYS A 309 -1.33 21.07 4.23
C LYS A 309 -1.71 20.51 2.86
N LYS A 310 -2.63 19.54 2.86
CA LYS A 310 -3.45 19.18 1.70
C LYS A 310 -4.31 20.39 1.32
N ARG A 311 -3.81 21.29 0.46
CA ARG A 311 -4.56 22.46 -0.01
C ARG A 311 -4.75 22.39 -1.52
N GLU A 312 -5.95 22.74 -1.96
CA GLU A 312 -6.23 23.02 -3.37
C GLU A 312 -5.21 24.02 -3.92
N LEU A 313 -4.79 23.81 -5.17
CA LEU A 313 -3.85 24.69 -5.83
C LEU A 313 -4.53 26.06 -6.05
N THR A 314 -3.99 27.10 -5.42
CA THR A 314 -4.37 28.48 -5.72
C THR A 314 -4.12 28.80 -7.20
N GLU A 315 -4.80 29.80 -7.74
CA GLU A 315 -4.65 30.16 -9.17
C GLU A 315 -3.19 30.48 -9.56
N SER A 316 -2.45 31.12 -8.65
CA SER A 316 -0.99 31.32 -8.80
C SER A 316 -0.22 30.00 -8.90
N LYS A 317 -0.53 29.02 -8.04
CA LYS A 317 0.10 27.68 -8.10
C LYS A 317 -0.26 26.94 -9.39
N LYS A 318 -1.47 27.11 -9.93
CA LYS A 318 -1.85 26.52 -11.24
C LYS A 318 -1.03 27.11 -12.39
N GLN A 319 -0.78 28.42 -12.40
CA GLN A 319 0.06 29.05 -13.43
C GLN A 319 1.50 28.55 -13.39
N ILE A 320 2.05 28.34 -12.20
CA ILE A 320 3.36 27.71 -12.00
C ILE A 320 3.40 26.31 -12.61
N VAL A 321 2.44 25.47 -12.25
CA VAL A 321 2.28 24.09 -12.74
C VAL A 321 2.21 24.05 -14.27
N THR A 322 1.39 24.90 -14.89
CA THR A 322 1.25 24.99 -16.35
C THR A 322 2.57 25.34 -17.04
N ARG A 323 3.34 26.27 -16.49
CA ARG A 323 4.64 26.66 -17.05
C ARG A 323 5.67 25.55 -16.91
N PHE A 324 5.69 24.89 -15.77
CA PHE A 324 6.56 23.73 -15.56
C PHE A 324 6.25 22.62 -16.57
N TYR A 325 4.97 22.33 -16.84
CA TYR A 325 4.58 21.40 -17.91
C TYR A 325 5.11 21.82 -19.29
N GLN A 326 4.97 23.10 -19.66
CA GLN A 326 5.46 23.60 -20.94
C GLN A 326 6.97 23.42 -21.10
N VAL A 327 7.74 23.66 -20.02
CA VAL A 327 9.19 23.47 -20.02
C VAL A 327 9.56 22.00 -20.19
N ILE A 328 8.90 21.09 -19.46
CA ILE A 328 9.14 19.64 -19.63
C ILE A 328 8.79 19.21 -21.05
N LYS A 329 7.68 19.71 -21.62
CA LYS A 329 7.26 19.34 -22.98
C LYS A 329 8.28 19.77 -24.02
N LYS A 330 8.91 20.93 -23.80
CA LYS A 330 9.95 21.45 -24.67
C LYS A 330 11.29 20.73 -24.50
N TYR A 331 11.61 20.27 -23.30
CA TYR A 331 12.93 19.74 -22.95
C TYR A 331 12.88 18.41 -22.19
N PRO A 332 12.23 17.35 -22.69
CA PRO A 332 11.83 16.15 -21.92
C PRO A 332 12.97 15.31 -21.30
N ASN A 333 14.23 15.72 -21.40
CA ASN A 333 15.35 15.05 -20.75
C ASN A 333 15.90 15.84 -19.54
N TRP A 334 15.45 17.08 -19.31
CA TRP A 334 16.07 17.97 -18.31
C TRP A 334 15.93 17.47 -16.86
N LEU A 335 14.81 16.81 -16.52
CA LEU A 335 14.62 16.13 -15.23
C LEU A 335 15.01 14.64 -15.27
N GLY A 336 15.64 14.19 -16.36
CA GLY A 336 15.75 12.78 -16.72
C GLY A 336 14.55 12.34 -17.57
N ALA A 337 14.80 11.45 -18.53
CA ALA A 337 13.82 11.06 -19.55
C ALA A 337 12.55 10.46 -18.95
N SER A 338 12.70 9.55 -17.98
CA SER A 338 11.59 8.87 -17.35
C SER A 338 10.79 9.75 -16.40
N LEU A 339 11.44 10.52 -15.52
CA LEU A 339 10.74 11.48 -14.65
C LEU A 339 9.99 12.54 -15.47
N SER A 340 10.57 13.00 -16.57
CA SER A 340 9.91 13.93 -17.48
C SER A 340 8.70 13.29 -18.15
N LYS A 341 8.79 12.03 -18.59
CA LYS A 341 7.65 11.26 -19.13
C LYS A 341 6.54 11.13 -18.08
N PHE A 342 6.91 10.78 -16.84
CA PHE A 342 6.01 10.72 -15.70
C PHE A 342 5.22 12.02 -15.51
N LEU A 343 5.94 13.14 -15.47
CA LEU A 343 5.35 14.45 -15.27
C LEU A 343 4.48 14.89 -16.45
N LEU A 344 4.94 14.70 -17.70
CA LEU A 344 4.19 15.08 -18.90
C LEU A 344 2.80 14.46 -18.96
N HIS A 345 2.71 13.16 -18.66
CA HIS A 345 1.43 12.48 -18.64
C HIS A 345 0.55 13.01 -17.51
N SER A 346 1.11 13.16 -16.31
CA SER A 346 0.40 13.71 -15.14
C SER A 346 -0.17 15.12 -15.38
N PHE A 347 0.44 15.91 -16.27
CA PHE A 347 -0.02 17.24 -16.61
C PHE A 347 -1.00 17.30 -17.81
N GLN A 348 -0.99 16.31 -18.71
CA GLN A 348 -1.85 16.32 -19.91
C GLN A 348 -3.34 16.20 -19.55
N ASP A 349 -3.67 15.43 -18.52
CA ASP A 349 -5.06 15.15 -18.12
C ASP A 349 -5.67 16.21 -17.19
N LYS A 350 -5.42 17.49 -17.52
CA LYS A 350 -6.09 18.68 -16.96
C LYS A 350 -6.03 18.80 -15.44
N HIS A 351 -4.84 19.02 -14.87
CA HIS A 351 -4.66 19.34 -13.45
C HIS A 351 -5.35 18.36 -12.47
N HIS A 352 -5.80 17.19 -12.97
CA HIS A 352 -6.54 16.19 -12.23
C HIS A 352 -5.71 14.94 -12.06
N VAL A 353 -5.92 14.35 -10.90
CA VAL A 353 -4.83 14.31 -9.95
C VAL A 353 -4.48 12.87 -9.53
N THR A 354 -4.91 11.92 -10.36
CA THR A 354 -4.86 10.50 -10.03
C THR A 354 -4.39 9.69 -11.22
N CYS A 355 -3.25 9.03 -11.07
CA CYS A 355 -2.70 8.15 -12.09
C CYS A 355 -2.10 6.90 -11.45
N MET A 356 -1.96 5.84 -12.22
CA MET A 356 -1.13 4.69 -11.86
C MET A 356 0.16 4.73 -12.67
N ILE A 357 1.29 4.81 -11.98
CA ILE A 357 2.60 4.63 -12.57
C ILE A 357 2.89 3.13 -12.63
N ILE A 358 3.22 2.61 -13.80
CA ILE A 358 3.74 1.24 -13.92
C ILE A 358 5.26 1.29 -13.96
N VAL A 359 5.87 0.61 -12.98
CA VAL A 359 7.32 0.46 -12.86
C VAL A 359 7.71 -0.99 -13.09
N GLN A 360 8.83 -1.21 -13.78
CA GLN A 360 9.44 -2.53 -13.97
C GLN A 360 10.96 -2.37 -13.96
N ASN A 361 11.68 -3.24 -13.24
CA ASN A 361 13.15 -3.16 -13.11
C ASN A 361 13.62 -1.76 -12.66
N ASN A 362 12.91 -1.14 -11.71
CA ASN A 362 13.17 0.22 -11.19
C ASN A 362 13.12 1.33 -12.24
N LYS A 363 12.41 1.11 -13.35
CA LYS A 363 12.19 2.10 -14.40
C LYS A 363 10.71 2.31 -14.67
N LEU A 364 10.35 3.54 -14.98
CA LEU A 364 9.03 3.87 -15.50
C LEU A 364 8.81 3.19 -16.86
N VAL A 365 7.80 2.33 -16.96
CA VAL A 365 7.44 1.71 -18.24
C VAL A 365 6.15 2.28 -18.82
N ASP A 366 5.18 2.61 -17.97
CA ASP A 366 3.89 3.13 -18.42
C ASP A 366 3.23 4.03 -17.37
N ILE A 367 2.24 4.82 -17.79
CA ILE A 367 1.44 5.68 -16.90
C ILE A 367 0.00 5.65 -17.40
N LEU A 368 -0.92 5.52 -16.45
CA LEU A 368 -2.33 5.32 -16.72
C LEU A 368 -3.14 6.33 -15.94
N SER A 369 -4.04 7.04 -16.62
CA SER A 369 -5.03 7.92 -16.00
C SER A 369 -6.38 7.24 -15.84
N VAL A 370 -7.18 7.71 -14.87
CA VAL A 370 -8.52 7.17 -14.57
C VAL A 370 -9.55 7.64 -15.59
#